data_AF-A0A937XET5-F1
#
_entry.id   AF-A0A937XET5-F1
#
_cell.length_a   1.000
_cell.length_b   1.000
_cell.length_c   1.000
_cell.angle_alpha   90.00
_cell.angle_beta   90.00
_cell.angle_gamma   90.00
#
_symmetry.space_group_name_H-M   'P 1'
#
loop_
_entity.id
_entity.type
_entity.pdbx_description
1 polymer ?
#
loop_
_entity_poly.entity_id
_entity_poly.type
_entity_poly.pdbx_seq_one_letter_code
_entity_poly.pdbx_strand_id
1 'polypeptide(L)'
;MKTPAKLLTVTLGMLLVLTMVGCPKKCVTPTEPVPVPPPPDTLADTPPEPPRFEGELAPIHFDFDKSDVRPGDETILQSNWDQLRSFPDEQVSIEGYCDPIGTSEYNMALGMRRAEAAKAYLVKLGADMNMFSTISFGEEKLVTQEPAQFEMNRRCEFEVVE
;
A
#
# COMPACT_ATOMS: atom_id res chain seq x y z
N MET A 1 -21.12 56.42 1.02
CA MET A 1 -21.47 54.99 1.14
C MET A 1 -20.19 54.20 1.38
N LYS A 2 -20.25 53.22 2.30
CA LYS A 2 -19.19 52.33 2.83
C LYS A 2 -18.38 52.86 4.04
N THR A 3 -18.94 52.63 5.23
CA THR A 3 -18.27 52.62 6.55
C THR A 3 -17.55 51.27 6.79
N PRO A 4 -16.66 51.15 7.79
CA PRO A 4 -15.30 50.65 7.58
C PRO A 4 -14.95 49.37 8.36
N ALA A 5 -13.76 48.84 8.04
CA ALA A 5 -13.06 47.79 8.77
C ALA A 5 -13.02 48.05 10.29
N LYS A 6 -13.22 46.99 11.08
CA LYS A 6 -12.94 46.98 12.52
C LYS A 6 -11.85 45.95 12.81
N LEU A 7 -10.67 46.51 13.04
CA LEU A 7 -9.57 45.98 13.83
C LEU A 7 -10.09 45.69 15.25
N LEU A 8 -9.88 44.48 15.76
CA LEU A 8 -10.02 44.19 17.18
C LEU A 8 -8.84 43.34 17.64
N THR A 9 -7.83 44.04 18.15
CA THR A 9 -6.72 43.50 18.94
C THR A 9 -7.25 43.23 20.35
N VAL A 10 -7.14 42.01 20.87
CA VAL A 10 -7.23 41.75 22.32
C VAL A 10 -6.11 40.81 22.76
N THR A 11 -5.48 41.27 23.82
CA THR A 11 -4.23 40.88 24.45
C THR A 11 -4.22 39.51 25.11
N LEU A 12 -3.04 38.89 25.00
CA LEU A 12 -2.44 37.86 25.84
C LEU A 12 -2.78 38.00 27.34
N GLY A 13 -3.27 36.90 27.94
CA GLY A 13 -3.47 36.74 29.38
C GLY A 13 -3.13 35.31 29.80
N MET A 14 -1.96 35.16 30.41
CA MET A 14 -1.41 33.94 31.02
C MET A 14 -2.24 33.55 32.26
N LEU A 15 -2.71 32.30 32.32
CA LEU A 15 -3.11 31.68 33.59
C LEU A 15 -2.64 30.21 33.64
N LEU A 16 -1.58 30.02 34.44
CA LEU A 16 -1.05 28.76 34.91
C LEU A 16 -2.04 28.13 35.90
N VAL A 17 -2.59 26.96 35.59
CA VAL A 17 -3.22 26.09 36.60
C VAL A 17 -2.66 24.68 36.45
N LEU A 18 -1.75 24.37 37.37
CA LEU A 18 -1.16 23.07 37.59
C LEU A 18 -2.13 22.25 38.47
N THR A 19 -2.74 21.19 37.95
CA THR A 19 -3.41 20.19 38.79
C THR A 19 -2.85 18.80 38.50
N MET A 20 -1.91 18.41 39.36
CA MET A 20 -1.47 17.03 39.54
C MET A 20 -2.62 16.22 40.12
N VAL A 21 -3.13 15.23 39.38
CA VAL A 21 -3.98 14.17 39.95
C VAL A 21 -3.23 12.86 39.77
N GLY A 22 -2.79 12.32 40.90
CA GLY A 22 -1.93 11.15 41.01
C GLY A 22 -2.64 9.86 40.62
N CYS A 23 -1.91 9.02 39.90
CA CYS A 23 -2.26 7.62 39.67
C CYS A 23 -1.81 6.81 40.89
N PRO A 24 -2.66 5.97 41.52
CA PRO A 24 -2.23 5.12 42.63
C PRO A 24 -1.29 4.04 42.08
N LYS A 25 -0.01 4.16 42.39
CA LYS A 25 0.97 3.09 42.20
C LYS A 25 0.60 1.96 43.15
N LYS A 26 -0.06 0.92 42.64
CA LYS A 26 -0.08 -0.39 43.30
C LYS A 26 1.36 -0.87 43.40
N CYS A 27 1.87 -0.95 44.62
CA CYS A 27 3.10 -1.67 44.93
C CYS A 27 2.84 -3.15 44.63
N VAL A 28 3.40 -3.64 43.52
CA VAL A 28 3.52 -5.08 43.27
C VAL A 28 4.80 -5.52 43.98
N THR A 29 4.63 -6.39 44.96
CA THR A 29 5.68 -7.10 45.68
C THR A 29 6.66 -7.74 44.68
N PRO A 30 7.98 -7.63 44.88
CA PRO A 30 8.95 -8.44 44.13
C PRO A 30 8.73 -9.91 44.50
N THR A 31 8.02 -10.65 43.65
CA THR A 31 7.99 -12.10 43.73
C THR A 31 9.35 -12.61 43.26
N GLU A 32 10.05 -13.27 44.16
CA GLU A 32 11.25 -14.06 43.91
C GLU A 32 11.05 -14.94 42.66
N PRO A 33 12.03 -15.04 41.75
CA PRO A 33 11.88 -15.83 40.54
C PRO A 33 11.80 -17.30 40.91
N VAL A 34 10.58 -17.85 40.93
CA VAL A 34 10.37 -19.29 40.95
C VAL A 34 11.04 -19.85 39.69
N PRO A 35 11.90 -20.88 39.77
CA PRO A 35 12.41 -21.54 38.59
C PRO A 35 11.21 -22.11 37.82
N VAL A 36 10.88 -21.47 36.70
CA VAL A 36 9.89 -21.97 35.76
C VAL A 36 10.45 -23.30 35.25
N PRO A 37 9.74 -24.43 35.43
CA PRO A 37 10.19 -25.67 34.82
C PRO A 37 10.32 -25.43 33.31
N PRO A 38 11.32 -26.01 32.63
CA PRO A 38 11.41 -25.90 31.17
C PRO A 38 10.03 -26.29 30.59
N PRO A 39 9.50 -25.52 29.63
CA PRO A 39 8.25 -25.88 28.98
C PRO A 39 8.37 -27.34 28.51
N PRO A 40 7.35 -28.19 28.74
CA PRO A 40 7.38 -29.54 28.20
C PRO A 40 7.58 -29.40 26.69
N ASP A 41 8.53 -30.14 26.13
CA ASP A 41 8.81 -30.19 24.69
C ASP A 41 7.49 -30.45 23.95
N THR A 42 6.81 -29.37 23.54
CA THR A 42 5.59 -29.43 22.74
C THR A 42 6.05 -29.47 21.30
N LEU A 43 6.73 -30.57 20.94
CA LEU A 43 6.93 -30.92 19.55
C LEU A 43 5.57 -31.35 19.00
N ALA A 44 5.05 -30.59 18.03
CA ALA A 44 3.81 -30.75 17.27
C ALA A 44 2.54 -30.15 17.89
N ASP A 45 2.19 -28.93 17.47
CA ASP A 45 0.92 -28.67 16.74
C ASP A 45 0.94 -27.23 16.14
N THR A 46 1.94 -26.89 15.32
CA THR A 46 1.85 -25.66 14.52
C THR A 46 0.75 -25.90 13.47
N PRO A 47 -0.31 -25.06 13.40
CA PRO A 47 -1.30 -25.17 12.34
C PRO A 47 -0.61 -25.23 10.98
N PRO A 48 -1.12 -26.03 10.03
CA PRO A 48 -0.57 -26.04 8.68
C PRO A 48 -0.57 -24.61 8.14
N GLU A 49 0.58 -24.19 7.60
CA GLU A 49 0.71 -22.90 6.94
C GLU A 49 -0.35 -22.80 5.83
N PRO A 50 -1.01 -21.64 5.67
CA PRO A 50 -1.97 -21.46 4.58
C PRO A 50 -1.30 -21.76 3.22
N PRO A 51 -2.07 -22.23 2.23
CA PRO A 51 -1.53 -22.46 0.90
C PRO A 51 -0.95 -21.16 0.35
N ARG A 52 0.26 -21.24 -0.20
CA ARG A 52 0.98 -20.11 -0.79
C ARG A 52 0.89 -20.13 -2.31
N PHE A 53 0.81 -18.95 -2.91
CA PHE A 53 0.85 -18.77 -4.35
C PHE A 53 2.30 -18.85 -4.85
N GLU A 54 2.56 -19.77 -5.80
CA GLU A 54 3.90 -20.01 -6.38
C GLU A 54 3.99 -19.61 -7.87
N GLY A 55 3.01 -18.86 -8.37
CA GLY A 55 2.94 -18.44 -9.79
C GLY A 55 3.53 -17.06 -10.05
N GLU A 56 3.51 -16.67 -11.33
CA GLU A 56 3.80 -15.31 -11.77
C GLU A 56 2.52 -14.64 -12.29
N LEU A 57 2.35 -13.37 -11.96
CA LEU A 57 1.22 -12.58 -12.43
C LEU A 57 1.67 -11.74 -13.63
N ALA A 58 0.86 -11.75 -14.69
CA ALA A 58 1.24 -11.07 -15.92
C ALA A 58 1.12 -9.54 -15.75
N PRO A 59 2.06 -8.74 -16.30
CA PRO A 59 1.97 -7.29 -16.26
C PRO A 59 0.87 -6.79 -17.22
N ILE A 60 0.38 -5.60 -16.94
CA ILE A 60 -0.54 -4.88 -17.85
C ILE A 60 0.09 -3.60 -18.37
N HIS A 61 -0.37 -3.10 -19.51
CA HIS A 61 0.20 -1.94 -20.18
C HIS A 61 -0.79 -0.79 -20.38
N PHE A 62 -0.25 0.41 -20.60
CA PHE A 62 -1.02 1.64 -20.70
C PHE A 62 -0.64 2.47 -21.92
N ASP A 63 -1.63 3.22 -22.42
CA ASP A 63 -1.41 4.21 -23.47
C ASP A 63 -0.58 5.38 -22.95
N PHE A 64 0.02 6.10 -23.89
CA PHE A 64 0.78 7.30 -23.59
C PHE A 64 -0.10 8.31 -22.83
N ASP A 65 0.43 8.82 -21.71
CA ASP A 65 -0.25 9.76 -20.83
C ASP A 65 -1.63 9.29 -20.28
N LYS A 66 -1.82 7.98 -20.19
CA LYS A 66 -3.06 7.36 -19.66
C LYS A 66 -2.80 6.46 -18.47
N SER A 67 -3.82 6.38 -17.62
CA SER A 67 -3.92 5.44 -16.50
C SER A 67 -5.16 4.53 -16.58
N ASP A 68 -6.00 4.70 -17.60
CA ASP A 68 -7.15 3.83 -17.82
C ASP A 68 -6.66 2.46 -18.28
N VAL A 69 -7.19 1.38 -17.68
CA VAL A 69 -6.90 0.01 -18.10
C VAL A 69 -7.44 -0.19 -19.52
N ARG A 70 -6.58 -0.68 -20.43
CA ARG A 70 -6.98 -0.94 -21.81
C ARG A 70 -7.88 -2.18 -21.88
N PRO A 71 -8.81 -2.27 -22.85
CA PRO A 71 -9.68 -3.45 -23.01
C PRO A 71 -8.93 -4.79 -23.18
N GLY A 72 -7.73 -4.79 -23.76
CA GLY A 72 -6.91 -6.00 -23.87
C GLY A 72 -6.33 -6.45 -22.52
N ASP A 73 -5.93 -5.49 -21.71
CA ASP A 73 -5.34 -5.70 -20.38
C ASP A 73 -6.38 -6.08 -19.32
N GLU A 74 -7.66 -5.75 -19.53
CA GLU A 74 -8.78 -6.22 -18.70
C GLU A 74 -8.84 -7.76 -18.61
N THR A 75 -8.54 -8.45 -19.71
CA THR A 75 -8.50 -9.93 -19.75
C THR A 75 -7.31 -10.49 -18.97
N ILE A 76 -6.18 -9.77 -18.98
CA ILE A 76 -4.99 -10.14 -18.20
C ILE A 76 -5.28 -9.99 -16.70
N LEU A 77 -5.88 -8.88 -16.29
CA LEU A 77 -6.30 -8.67 -14.90
C LEU A 77 -7.29 -9.74 -14.43
N GLN A 78 -8.25 -10.12 -15.28
CA GLN A 78 -9.16 -11.23 -14.98
C GLN A 78 -8.39 -12.54 -14.75
N SER A 79 -7.44 -12.86 -15.63
CA SER A 79 -6.60 -14.06 -15.48
C SER A 79 -5.74 -14.03 -14.22
N ASN A 80 -5.18 -12.87 -13.86
CA ASN A 80 -4.43 -12.71 -12.61
C ASN A 80 -5.36 -12.92 -11.40
N TRP A 81 -6.57 -12.36 -11.42
CA TRP A 81 -7.55 -12.56 -10.36
C TRP A 81 -7.99 -14.02 -10.21
N ASP A 82 -8.24 -14.72 -11.33
CA ASP A 82 -8.64 -16.12 -11.30
C ASP A 82 -7.57 -17.04 -10.70
N GLN A 83 -6.29 -16.66 -10.81
CA GLN A 83 -5.18 -17.33 -10.15
C GLN A 83 -5.14 -17.04 -8.65
N LEU A 84 -5.33 -15.77 -8.26
CA LEU A 84 -5.20 -15.31 -6.87
C LEU A 84 -6.39 -15.63 -5.99
N ARG A 85 -7.61 -15.76 -6.53
CA ARG A 85 -8.83 -15.91 -5.73
C ARG A 85 -8.87 -17.13 -4.81
N SER A 86 -8.03 -18.14 -5.07
CA SER A 86 -7.89 -19.34 -4.24
C SER A 86 -6.93 -19.14 -3.05
N PHE A 87 -6.27 -17.99 -2.98
CA PHE A 87 -5.23 -17.63 -2.01
C PHE A 87 -5.60 -16.30 -1.31
N PRO A 88 -6.67 -16.29 -0.50
CA PRO A 88 -7.19 -15.04 0.09
C PRO A 88 -6.27 -14.40 1.13
N ASP A 89 -5.29 -15.15 1.64
CA ASP A 89 -4.32 -14.68 2.65
C ASP A 89 -3.07 -14.05 2.01
N GLU A 90 -2.93 -14.12 0.67
CA GLU A 90 -1.80 -13.52 -0.05
C GLU A 90 -1.92 -12.00 -0.14
N GLN A 91 -0.78 -11.31 -0.02
CA GLN A 91 -0.69 -9.88 -0.24
C GLN A 91 0.03 -9.61 -1.55
N VAL A 92 -0.49 -8.69 -2.36
CA VAL A 92 0.07 -8.36 -3.67
C VAL A 92 0.40 -6.87 -3.75
N SER A 93 1.62 -6.54 -4.13
CA SER A 93 2.06 -5.18 -4.48
C SER A 93 1.78 -4.93 -5.96
N ILE A 94 1.00 -3.90 -6.25
CA ILE A 94 0.76 -3.42 -7.61
C ILE A 94 1.67 -2.23 -7.86
N GLU A 95 2.61 -2.40 -8.78
CA GLU A 95 3.70 -1.46 -9.01
C GLU A 95 3.51 -0.72 -10.32
N GLY A 96 3.36 0.60 -10.28
CA GLY A 96 3.13 1.43 -11.45
C GLY A 96 4.39 2.06 -12.03
N TYR A 97 4.53 1.98 -13.36
CA TYR A 97 5.70 2.42 -14.12
C TYR A 97 5.31 3.36 -15.27
N CYS A 98 6.24 4.23 -15.66
CA CYS A 98 6.14 5.18 -16.75
C CYS A 98 7.35 5.09 -17.69
N ASP A 99 7.18 5.63 -18.91
CA ASP A 99 8.30 5.90 -19.80
C ASP A 99 9.02 7.20 -19.37
N PRO A 100 10.24 7.50 -19.89
CA PRO A 100 11.04 8.61 -19.38
C PRO A 100 10.59 9.99 -19.90
N ILE A 101 9.40 10.10 -20.51
CA ILE A 101 8.90 11.37 -21.05
C ILE A 101 8.15 12.09 -19.93
N GLY A 102 8.67 13.26 -19.52
CA GLY A 102 8.02 14.11 -18.52
C GLY A 102 8.97 14.50 -17.40
N THR A 103 8.42 14.99 -16.29
CA THR A 103 9.19 15.15 -15.05
C THR A 103 9.02 13.93 -14.17
N SER A 104 10.01 13.63 -13.35
CA SER A 104 9.97 12.47 -12.46
C SER A 104 8.81 12.56 -11.46
N GLU A 105 8.45 13.75 -10.97
CA GLU A 105 7.29 13.93 -10.07
C GLU A 105 5.96 13.66 -10.80
N TYR A 106 5.86 14.06 -12.06
CA TYR A 106 4.69 13.77 -12.88
C TYR A 106 4.55 12.26 -13.10
N ASN A 107 5.63 11.60 -13.49
CA ASN A 107 5.66 10.16 -13.73
C ASN A 107 5.43 9.36 -12.44
N MET A 108 5.90 9.84 -11.29
CA MET A 108 5.58 9.27 -9.99
C MET A 108 4.07 9.30 -9.72
N ALA A 109 3.41 10.44 -9.96
CA ALA A 109 1.96 10.55 -9.79
C ALA A 109 1.17 9.74 -10.83
N LEU A 110 1.63 9.67 -12.08
CA LEU A 110 0.99 8.87 -13.13
C LEU A 110 1.11 7.37 -12.87
N GLY A 111 2.28 6.89 -12.44
CA GLY A 111 2.46 5.50 -12.03
C GLY A 111 1.54 5.12 -10.86
N MET A 112 1.34 6.02 -9.88
CA MET A 112 0.41 5.76 -8.78
C MET A 112 -1.03 5.60 -9.29
N ARG A 113 -1.48 6.50 -10.17
CA ARG A 113 -2.83 6.39 -10.77
C ARG A 113 -3.01 5.09 -11.56
N ARG A 114 -1.97 4.60 -12.24
CA ARG A 114 -2.00 3.30 -12.96
C ARG A 114 -2.19 2.13 -12.00
N ALA A 115 -1.42 2.10 -10.91
CA ALA A 115 -1.52 1.06 -9.89
C ALA A 115 -2.91 1.09 -9.21
N GLU A 116 -3.42 2.28 -8.89
CA GLU A 116 -4.77 2.45 -8.34
C GLU A 116 -5.87 2.01 -9.30
N ALA A 117 -5.73 2.29 -10.60
CA ALA A 117 -6.70 1.85 -11.62
C ALA A 117 -6.73 0.31 -11.75
N ALA A 118 -5.57 -0.34 -11.76
CA ALA A 118 -5.46 -1.80 -11.77
C ALA A 118 -6.08 -2.41 -10.50
N LYS A 119 -5.78 -1.85 -9.32
CA LYS A 119 -6.39 -2.24 -8.05
C LYS A 119 -7.91 -2.11 -8.08
N ALA A 120 -8.42 -0.97 -8.54
CA ALA A 120 -9.85 -0.70 -8.62
C ALA A 120 -10.56 -1.71 -9.54
N TYR A 121 -9.91 -2.10 -10.64
CA TYR A 121 -10.43 -3.12 -11.53
C TYR A 121 -10.49 -4.50 -10.86
N LEU A 122 -9.43 -4.93 -10.17
CA LEU A 122 -9.42 -6.21 -9.43
C LEU A 122 -10.49 -6.24 -8.32
N VAL A 123 -10.67 -5.15 -7.59
CA VAL A 123 -11.76 -5.02 -6.59
C VAL A 123 -13.13 -5.11 -7.26
N LYS A 124 -13.31 -4.53 -8.44
CA LYS A 124 -14.55 -4.66 -9.23
C LYS A 124 -14.84 -6.12 -9.63
N LEU A 125 -13.80 -6.95 -9.81
CA LEU A 125 -13.94 -8.39 -10.06
C LEU A 125 -14.29 -9.20 -8.80
N GLY A 126 -14.29 -8.57 -7.62
CA GLY A 126 -14.67 -9.18 -6.35
C GLY A 126 -13.50 -9.45 -5.39
N ALA A 127 -12.30 -8.93 -5.70
CA ALA A 127 -11.16 -9.09 -4.82
C ALA A 127 -11.24 -8.18 -3.59
N ASP A 128 -10.70 -8.64 -2.45
CA ASP A 128 -10.61 -7.82 -1.24
C ASP A 128 -9.64 -6.66 -1.46
N MET A 129 -10.03 -5.44 -1.05
CA MET A 129 -9.20 -4.25 -1.20
C MET A 129 -7.89 -4.34 -0.40
N ASN A 130 -7.89 -5.07 0.71
CA ASN A 130 -6.74 -5.23 1.61
C ASN A 130 -5.67 -6.17 1.04
N MET A 131 -6.07 -7.05 0.10
CA MET A 131 -5.16 -7.95 -0.60
C MET A 131 -4.10 -7.18 -1.40
N PHE A 132 -4.43 -5.98 -1.87
CA PHE A 132 -3.55 -5.20 -2.75
C PHE A 132 -2.98 -3.96 -2.07
N SER A 133 -1.68 -3.78 -2.17
CA SER A 133 -1.01 -2.49 -1.95
C SER A 133 -0.62 -1.87 -3.29
N THR A 134 -0.38 -0.55 -3.31
CA THR A 134 -0.02 0.17 -4.54
C THR A 134 1.26 0.96 -4.31
N ILE A 135 2.21 0.85 -5.24
CA ILE A 135 3.47 1.58 -5.25
C ILE A 135 3.67 2.18 -6.65
N SER A 136 4.34 3.33 -6.71
CA SER A 136 4.76 3.91 -7.99
C SER A 136 6.28 4.01 -8.01
N PHE A 137 6.87 3.60 -9.13
CA PHE A 137 8.28 3.84 -9.44
C PHE A 137 8.46 4.92 -10.49
N GLY A 138 7.38 5.45 -11.08
CA GLY A 138 7.47 6.41 -12.17
C GLY A 138 8.40 5.90 -13.28
N GLU A 139 9.41 6.69 -13.62
CA GLU A 139 10.41 6.38 -14.66
C GLU A 139 11.72 5.78 -14.10
N GLU A 140 11.79 5.45 -12.80
CA GLU A 140 13.04 5.03 -12.15
C GLU A 140 13.51 3.63 -12.56
N LYS A 141 12.58 2.77 -12.99
CA LYS A 141 12.83 1.36 -13.32
C LYS A 141 12.35 1.03 -14.75
N LEU A 142 13.10 1.54 -15.73
CA LEU A 142 12.82 1.33 -17.14
C LEU A 142 13.27 -0.06 -17.59
N VAL A 143 12.43 -0.72 -18.37
CA VAL A 143 12.77 -1.97 -19.09
C VAL A 143 13.64 -1.66 -20.30
N THR A 144 13.39 -0.53 -20.95
CA THR A 144 14.11 -0.10 -22.16
C THR A 144 14.31 1.41 -22.19
N GLN A 145 15.44 1.84 -22.76
CA GLN A 145 15.75 3.24 -23.04
C GLN A 145 15.44 3.63 -24.49
N GLU A 146 15.02 2.66 -25.32
CA GLU A 146 14.78 2.87 -26.74
C GLU A 146 13.40 3.52 -26.97
N PRO A 147 13.33 4.73 -27.59
CA PRO A 147 12.06 5.44 -27.77
C PRO A 147 11.00 4.64 -28.53
N ALA A 148 11.42 3.78 -29.46
CA ALA A 148 10.53 2.90 -30.21
C ALA A 148 9.83 1.83 -29.34
N GLN A 149 10.29 1.60 -28.11
CA GLN A 149 9.82 0.55 -27.21
C GLN A 149 9.28 1.10 -25.89
N PHE A 150 9.09 2.41 -25.75
CA PHE A 150 8.59 3.03 -24.53
C PHE A 150 7.24 2.48 -24.04
N GLU A 151 6.47 1.85 -24.92
CA GLU A 151 5.26 1.14 -24.51
C GLU A 151 5.50 0.05 -23.48
N MET A 152 6.65 -0.62 -23.52
CA MET A 152 7.03 -1.63 -22.52
C MET A 152 7.25 -1.03 -21.14
N ASN A 153 7.59 0.27 -21.05
CA ASN A 153 7.80 0.92 -19.76
C ASN A 153 6.48 1.37 -19.12
N ARG A 154 5.45 1.67 -19.93
CA ARG A 154 4.13 2.11 -19.45
C ARG A 154 3.31 0.92 -18.98
N ARG A 155 3.57 0.45 -17.75
CA ARG A 155 3.00 -0.80 -17.24
C ARG A 155 2.67 -0.79 -15.76
N CYS A 156 1.94 -1.81 -15.33
CA CYS A 156 1.90 -2.25 -13.94
C CYS A 156 2.39 -3.69 -13.83
N GLU A 157 3.17 -3.95 -12.79
CA GLU A 157 3.61 -5.30 -12.37
C GLU A 157 2.90 -5.68 -11.06
N PHE A 158 2.85 -6.99 -10.77
CA PHE A 158 2.11 -7.55 -9.65
C PHE A 158 3.01 -8.54 -8.91
N GLU A 159 3.47 -8.14 -7.73
CA GLU A 159 4.42 -8.90 -6.93
C GLU A 159 3.74 -9.46 -5.69
N VAL A 160 3.80 -10.77 -5.48
CA VAL A 160 3.30 -11.39 -4.25
C VAL A 160 4.30 -11.13 -3.12
N VAL A 161 3.83 -10.54 -2.03
CA VAL A 161 4.63 -10.14 -0.88
C VAL A 161 4.75 -11.34 0.06
N GLU A 162 6.00 -11.70 0.40
CA GLU A 162 6.30 -12.78 1.36
C GLU A 162 6.03 -12.41 2.82
#